data_AF-A0A6V7TBA1-F1
#
_entry.id   AF-A0A6V7TBA1-F1
#
_cell.length_a   1.000
_cell.length_b   1.000
_cell.length_c   1.000
_cell.angle_alpha   90.00
_cell.angle_beta   90.00
_cell.angle_gamma   90.00
#
_symmetry.space_group_name_H-M   'P 1'
#
loop_
_entity.id
_entity.type
_entity.pdbx_description
1 polymer ?
#
loop_
_entity_poly.entity_id
_entity_poly.type
_entity_poly.pdbx_seq_one_letter_code
_entity_poly.pdbx_strand_id
1 'polypeptide(L)'
;MSPPISKKKKFINDGVFQAELNEFLARILAEDGYSGVEVRVTPIRTEVIIRATRTREVLGDKGRRIRELTSLVQKRFFNKSTNSVELFAERVENRGLCAMAQAESLRYKLLKGLAVRRACYGVLRHIMESGAKGCEVIVSGKLRAQRAKSMKFRDGYLISTGEPSKRFVNTATRSAQLKQGVLGIKVKIMLPTAIDTRTGLPSILPDNITVLEPKTDTIDAL
;
A
#
# COMPACT_ATOMS: atom_id res chain seq x y z
N MET A 1 -19.24 -19.19 25.80
CA MET A 1 -17.81 -19.53 25.62
C MET A 1 -17.66 -20.07 24.20
N SER A 2 -16.83 -19.46 23.36
CA SER A 2 -16.63 -19.94 21.97
C SER A 2 -16.06 -21.36 21.97
N PRO A 3 -16.45 -22.22 21.02
CA PRO A 3 -15.92 -23.59 20.96
C PRO A 3 -14.40 -23.58 20.84
N PRO A 4 -13.70 -24.53 21.47
CA PRO A 4 -12.24 -24.62 21.40
C PRO A 4 -11.81 -24.85 19.95
N ILE A 5 -11.07 -23.88 19.40
CA ILE A 5 -10.52 -23.92 18.04
C ILE A 5 -9.02 -24.23 18.12
N SER A 6 -8.55 -25.12 17.24
CA SER A 6 -7.11 -25.40 17.09
C SER A 6 -6.34 -24.13 16.73
N LYS A 7 -5.15 -23.95 17.32
CA LYS A 7 -4.28 -22.79 17.04
C LYS A 7 -4.05 -22.58 15.54
N LYS A 8 -3.83 -23.66 14.77
CA LYS A 8 -3.64 -23.59 13.31
C LYS A 8 -4.87 -23.00 12.62
N LYS A 9 -6.06 -23.49 12.97
CA LYS A 9 -7.32 -23.02 12.40
C LYS A 9 -7.62 -21.57 12.79
N LYS A 10 -7.26 -21.18 14.02
CA LYS A 10 -7.35 -19.79 14.47
C LYS A 10 -6.52 -18.85 13.58
N PHE A 11 -5.23 -19.14 13.40
CA PHE A 11 -4.36 -18.30 12.55
C PHE A 11 -4.84 -18.19 11.10
N ILE A 12 -5.37 -19.28 10.54
CA ILE A 12 -5.93 -19.27 9.19
C ILE A 12 -7.17 -18.37 9.14
N ASN A 13 -8.09 -18.52 10.10
CA ASN A 13 -9.30 -17.69 10.16
C ASN A 13 -8.97 -16.20 10.33
N ASP A 14 -7.99 -15.87 11.19
CA ASP A 14 -7.54 -14.50 11.42
C ASP A 14 -6.93 -13.90 10.13
N GLY A 15 -6.15 -14.69 9.38
CA GLY A 15 -5.59 -14.27 8.09
C GLY A 15 -6.65 -14.07 7.00
N VAL A 16 -7.65 -14.97 6.93
CA VAL A 16 -8.79 -14.83 6.01
C VAL A 16 -9.60 -13.58 6.35
N PHE A 17 -9.83 -13.30 7.63
CA PHE A 17 -10.50 -12.09 8.09
C PHE A 17 -9.75 -10.83 7.65
N GLN A 18 -8.44 -10.77 7.84
CA GLN A 18 -7.63 -9.62 7.41
C GLN A 18 -7.64 -9.45 5.89
N ALA A 19 -7.61 -10.54 5.12
CA ALA A 19 -7.66 -10.50 3.66
C ALA A 19 -9.01 -9.99 3.14
N GLU A 20 -10.13 -10.49 3.66
CA GLU A 20 -11.48 -10.05 3.27
C GLU A 20 -11.68 -8.57 3.60
N LEU A 21 -11.24 -8.14 4.78
CA LEU A 21 -11.34 -6.75 5.20
C LEU A 21 -10.47 -5.83 4.33
N ASN A 22 -9.25 -6.25 3.99
CA ASN A 22 -8.36 -5.49 3.12
C ASN A 22 -8.96 -5.33 1.70
N GLU A 23 -9.54 -6.38 1.13
CA GLU A 23 -10.18 -6.30 -0.19
C GLU A 23 -11.43 -5.41 -0.18
N PHE A 24 -12.27 -5.55 0.85
CA PHE A 24 -13.46 -4.73 1.04
C PHE A 24 -13.12 -3.23 1.12
N LEU A 25 -12.17 -2.86 1.97
CA LEU A 25 -11.74 -1.47 2.12
C LEU A 25 -11.03 -0.95 0.86
N ALA A 26 -10.19 -1.77 0.21
CA ALA A 26 -9.53 -1.38 -1.03
C ALA A 26 -10.51 -1.06 -2.16
N ARG A 27 -11.69 -1.69 -2.17
CA ARG A 27 -12.72 -1.41 -3.19
C ARG A 27 -13.52 -0.15 -2.89
N ILE A 28 -13.92 0.04 -1.62
CA ILE A 28 -14.78 1.15 -1.21
C ILE A 28 -14.01 2.47 -1.07
N LEU A 29 -12.78 2.40 -0.56
CA LEU A 29 -11.93 3.57 -0.30
C LEU A 29 -10.91 3.82 -1.43
N ALA A 30 -11.13 3.21 -2.60
CA ALA A 30 -10.25 3.36 -3.76
C ALA A 30 -10.13 4.82 -4.23
N GLU A 31 -11.19 5.60 -4.04
CA GLU A 31 -11.19 7.02 -4.41
C GLU A 31 -10.50 7.88 -3.38
N ASP A 32 -10.45 7.46 -2.11
CA ASP A 32 -9.88 8.19 -0.98
C ASP A 32 -8.37 7.91 -0.80
N GLY A 33 -7.81 7.04 -1.64
CA GLY A 33 -6.38 6.71 -1.67
C GLY A 33 -5.99 5.80 -0.52
N TYR A 34 -6.59 4.61 -0.52
CA TYR A 34 -6.36 3.56 0.46
C TYR A 34 -4.96 2.93 0.28
N SER A 35 -4.24 2.76 1.39
CA SER A 35 -2.89 2.18 1.39
C SER A 35 -2.87 0.78 2.00
N GLY A 36 -3.65 0.53 3.04
CA GLY A 36 -3.65 -0.74 3.75
C GLY A 36 -4.41 -0.67 5.06
N VAL A 37 -4.48 -1.81 5.73
CA VAL A 37 -5.19 -1.96 7.00
C VAL A 37 -4.36 -2.77 7.99
N GLU A 38 -4.37 -2.31 9.23
CA GLU A 38 -3.78 -3.01 10.37
C GLU A 38 -4.90 -3.40 11.32
N VAL A 39 -4.97 -4.69 11.68
CA VAL A 39 -5.99 -5.22 12.59
C VAL A 39 -5.31 -5.58 13.89
N ARG A 40 -5.73 -4.97 14.99
CA ARG A 40 -5.30 -5.30 16.35
C ARG A 40 -6.44 -5.98 17.08
N VAL A 41 -6.29 -7.27 17.31
CA VAL A 41 -7.30 -8.08 17.99
C VAL A 41 -6.94 -8.15 19.47
N THR A 42 -7.78 -7.56 20.33
CA THR A 42 -7.74 -7.80 21.77
C THR A 42 -8.91 -8.71 22.17
N PRO A 43 -8.84 -9.39 23.32
CA PRO A 43 -9.96 -10.22 23.79
C PRO A 43 -11.26 -9.46 23.95
N ILE A 44 -11.19 -8.15 24.22
CA ILE A 44 -12.34 -7.28 24.51
C ILE A 44 -12.85 -6.60 23.23
N ARG A 45 -11.94 -6.02 22.43
CA ARG A 45 -12.27 -5.24 21.23
C ARG A 45 -11.34 -5.53 20.07
N THR A 46 -11.86 -5.38 18.85
CA THR A 46 -11.06 -5.44 17.62
C THR A 46 -10.89 -4.03 17.08
N GLU A 47 -9.66 -3.55 17.04
CA GLU A 47 -9.33 -2.23 16.48
C GLU A 47 -8.85 -2.41 15.04
N VAL A 48 -9.46 -1.68 14.11
CA VAL A 48 -9.13 -1.71 12.68
C VAL A 48 -8.60 -0.33 12.29
N ILE A 49 -7.30 -0.25 12.00
CA ILE A 49 -6.62 0.99 11.64
C ILE A 49 -6.49 1.05 10.12
N ILE A 50 -7.26 1.94 9.51
CA ILE A 50 -7.28 2.20 8.06
C ILE A 50 -6.20 3.22 7.74
N ARG A 51 -5.19 2.84 6.95
CA ARG A 51 -4.16 3.75 6.47
C ARG A 51 -4.59 4.32 5.11
N ALA A 52 -4.85 5.63 5.07
CA ALA A 52 -5.30 6.32 3.88
C ALA A 52 -4.61 7.68 3.69
N THR A 53 -4.58 8.17 2.45
CA THR A 53 -4.00 9.49 2.15
C THR A 53 -4.93 10.63 2.54
N ARG A 54 -6.25 10.48 2.33
CA ARG A 54 -7.29 11.48 2.66
C ARG A 54 -8.18 10.97 3.80
N THR A 55 -7.71 11.11 5.03
CA THR A 55 -8.46 10.66 6.23
C THR A 55 -9.82 11.34 6.38
N ARG A 56 -9.93 12.62 6.01
CA ARG A 56 -11.19 13.37 6.09
C ARG A 56 -12.32 12.74 5.25
N GLU A 57 -12.02 12.28 4.04
CA GLU A 57 -13.00 11.64 3.15
C GLU A 57 -13.39 10.23 3.63
N VAL A 58 -12.46 9.53 4.30
CA VAL A 58 -12.72 8.24 4.96
C VAL A 58 -13.66 8.41 6.17
N LEU A 59 -13.47 9.46 6.98
CA LEU A 59 -14.39 9.78 8.08
C LEU A 59 -15.77 10.19 7.56
N GLY A 60 -15.82 10.99 6.48
CA GLY A 60 -17.03 11.57 5.92
C GLY A 60 -17.64 12.67 6.81
N ASP A 61 -18.79 13.19 6.39
CA ASP A 61 -19.46 14.29 7.10
C ASP A 61 -19.84 13.89 8.53
N LYS A 62 -19.31 14.62 9.51
CA LYS A 62 -19.50 14.35 10.95
C LYS A 62 -19.22 12.89 11.35
N GLY A 63 -18.33 12.20 10.63
CA GLY A 63 -18.01 10.79 10.90
C GLY A 63 -19.07 9.80 10.42
N ARG A 64 -19.98 10.20 9.52
CA ARG A 64 -21.05 9.32 9.01
C ARG A 64 -20.48 8.08 8.33
N ARG A 65 -19.52 8.25 7.41
CA ARG A 65 -18.98 7.16 6.58
C ARG A 65 -18.24 6.13 7.42
N ILE A 66 -17.46 6.56 8.42
CA ILE A 66 -16.78 5.62 9.31
C ILE A 66 -17.76 4.81 10.18
N ARG A 67 -18.86 5.43 10.66
CA ARG A 67 -19.93 4.72 11.39
C ARG A 67 -20.67 3.70 10.52
N GLU A 68 -20.91 4.03 9.26
CA GLU A 68 -21.49 3.10 8.27
C GLU A 68 -20.54 1.92 8.03
N LEU A 69 -19.25 2.17 7.84
CA LEU A 69 -18.24 1.12 7.70
C LEU A 69 -18.15 0.24 8.95
N THR A 70 -18.15 0.81 10.15
CA THR A 70 -18.18 0.06 11.41
C THR A 70 -19.41 -0.83 11.49
N SER A 71 -20.58 -0.31 11.12
CA SER A 71 -21.84 -1.07 11.11
C SER A 71 -21.80 -2.23 10.12
N LEU A 72 -21.21 -2.05 8.95
CA LEU A 72 -21.06 -3.11 7.94
C LEU A 72 -20.11 -4.21 8.42
N VAL A 73 -18.96 -3.84 8.98
CA VAL A 73 -17.98 -4.80 9.52
C VAL A 73 -18.57 -5.56 10.71
N GLN A 74 -19.25 -4.86 11.62
CA GLN A 74 -19.91 -5.48 12.77
C GLN A 74 -20.99 -6.47 12.32
N LYS A 75 -21.84 -6.09 11.36
CA LYS A 75 -22.88 -6.98 10.82
C LYS A 75 -22.32 -8.20 10.09
N ARG A 76 -21.22 -8.05 9.37
CA ARG A 76 -20.62 -9.14 8.61
C ARG A 76 -19.94 -10.18 9.50
N PHE A 77 -19.18 -9.74 10.50
CA PHE A 77 -18.25 -10.60 11.23
C PHE A 77 -18.60 -10.84 12.69
N PHE A 78 -19.30 -9.92 13.35
CA PHE A 78 -19.49 -9.91 14.80
C PHE A 78 -20.96 -10.04 15.23
N ASN A 79 -21.86 -10.37 14.30
CA ASN A 79 -23.30 -10.61 14.58
C ASN A 79 -23.60 -11.68 15.65
N LYS A 80 -22.59 -12.41 16.15
CA LYS A 80 -22.73 -13.49 17.15
C LYS A 80 -21.81 -13.33 18.37
N SER A 81 -21.05 -12.24 18.50
CA SER A 81 -20.05 -12.08 19.58
C SER A 81 -20.15 -10.73 20.28
N THR A 82 -19.79 -10.71 21.57
CA THR A 82 -19.78 -9.53 22.44
C THR A 82 -18.64 -8.54 22.13
N ASN A 83 -17.73 -8.88 21.20
CA ASN A 83 -16.57 -8.06 20.90
C ASN A 83 -16.97 -6.87 20.02
N SER A 84 -16.82 -5.66 20.54
CA SER A 84 -17.01 -4.44 19.79
C SER A 84 -15.88 -4.24 18.77
N VAL A 85 -16.23 -3.67 17.62
CA VAL A 85 -15.27 -3.30 16.57
C VAL A 85 -15.17 -1.79 16.52
N GLU A 86 -13.95 -1.28 16.55
CA GLU A 86 -13.66 0.15 16.41
C GLU A 86 -12.78 0.37 15.19
N LEU A 87 -13.17 1.32 14.33
CA LEU A 87 -12.42 1.69 13.13
C LEU A 87 -11.73 3.05 13.39
N PHE A 88 -10.44 3.11 13.11
CA PHE A 88 -9.64 4.33 13.15
C PHE A 88 -9.09 4.63 11.75
N ALA A 89 -8.93 5.91 11.42
CA ALA A 89 -8.29 6.33 10.18
C ALA A 89 -6.96 7.02 10.50
N GLU A 90 -5.87 6.48 9.99
CA GLU A 90 -4.52 7.00 10.13
C GLU A 90 -4.05 7.57 8.79
N ARG A 91 -3.40 8.74 8.85
CA ARG A 91 -2.87 9.39 7.64
C ARG A 91 -1.54 8.76 7.27
N VAL A 92 -1.39 8.38 6.01
CA VAL A 92 -0.08 8.00 5.44
C VAL A 92 0.73 9.27 5.22
N GLU A 93 1.90 9.36 5.85
CA GLU A 93 2.80 10.53 5.74
C GLU A 93 3.21 10.79 4.27
N ASN A 94 3.82 9.79 3.62
CA ASN A 94 4.35 9.91 2.27
C ASN A 94 3.51 9.14 1.25
N ARG A 95 2.47 9.79 0.71
CA ARG A 95 1.63 9.22 -0.37
C ARG A 95 2.41 8.80 -1.62
N GLY A 96 3.56 9.42 -1.87
CA GLY A 96 4.42 9.10 -3.02
C GLY A 96 5.05 7.73 -2.95
N LEU A 97 5.35 7.25 -1.74
CA LEU A 97 6.03 5.97 -1.51
C LEU A 97 5.05 4.77 -1.46
N CYS A 98 3.74 5.04 -1.42
CA CYS A 98 2.72 3.99 -1.44
C CYS A 98 2.35 3.58 -2.87
N ALA A 99 2.66 2.33 -3.25
CA ALA A 99 2.36 1.83 -4.59
C ALA A 99 0.84 1.74 -4.87
N MET A 100 0.02 1.37 -3.87
CA MET A 100 -1.44 1.25 -4.03
C MET A 100 -2.08 2.61 -4.34
N ALA A 101 -1.76 3.64 -3.56
CA ALA A 101 -2.26 4.99 -3.77
C ALA A 101 -1.83 5.56 -5.13
N GLN A 102 -0.61 5.26 -5.59
CA GLN A 102 -0.13 5.70 -6.91
C GLN A 102 -0.78 4.93 -8.06
N ALA A 103 -1.06 3.63 -7.89
CA ALA A 103 -1.81 2.84 -8.87
C ALA A 103 -3.27 3.34 -9.00
N GLU A 104 -3.92 3.73 -7.90
CA GLU A 104 -5.25 4.34 -7.89
C GLU A 104 -5.25 5.74 -8.52
N SER A 105 -4.25 6.56 -8.22
CA SER A 105 -4.03 7.85 -8.88
C SER A 105 -3.87 7.70 -10.39
N LEU A 106 -3.11 6.71 -10.86
CA LEU A 106 -2.96 6.44 -12.29
C LEU A 106 -4.28 5.95 -12.91
N ARG A 107 -5.01 5.05 -12.25
CA ARG A 107 -6.34 4.60 -12.68
C ARG A 107 -7.28 5.79 -12.87
N TYR A 108 -7.34 6.70 -11.90
CA TYR A 108 -8.19 7.88 -11.97
C TYR A 108 -7.81 8.81 -13.12
N LYS A 109 -6.52 9.06 -13.35
CA LYS A 109 -6.03 9.87 -14.49
C LYS A 109 -6.41 9.25 -15.84
N LEU A 110 -6.32 7.92 -15.97
CA LEU A 110 -6.69 7.22 -17.20
C LEU A 110 -8.21 7.24 -17.44
N LEU A 111 -9.02 7.08 -16.39
CA LEU A 111 -10.48 7.20 -16.47
C LEU A 111 -10.93 8.61 -16.89
N LYS A 112 -10.19 9.64 -16.46
CA LYS A 112 -10.38 11.03 -16.91
C LYS A 112 -9.97 11.30 -18.36
N GLY A 113 -9.49 10.31 -19.09
CA GLY A 113 -9.10 10.46 -20.49
C GLY A 113 -7.74 11.11 -20.72
N LEU A 114 -6.88 11.21 -19.70
CA LEU A 114 -5.50 11.66 -19.92
C LEU A 114 -4.74 10.64 -20.77
N ALA A 115 -3.90 11.14 -21.69
CA ALA A 115 -3.02 10.30 -22.49
C ALA A 115 -2.08 9.46 -21.60
N VAL A 116 -1.94 8.17 -21.93
CA VAL A 116 -1.21 7.18 -21.10
C VAL A 116 0.21 7.63 -20.77
N ARG A 117 0.97 8.12 -21.76
CA ARG A 117 2.34 8.61 -21.52
C ARG A 117 2.38 9.77 -20.52
N ARG A 118 1.49 10.75 -20.69
CA ARG A 118 1.39 11.92 -19.80
C ARG A 118 1.01 11.50 -18.37
N ALA A 119 0.04 10.59 -18.25
CA ALA A 119 -0.40 10.08 -16.95
C ALA A 119 0.73 9.31 -16.24
N CYS A 120 1.43 8.41 -16.94
CA CYS A 120 2.53 7.63 -16.39
C CYS A 120 3.72 8.49 -15.98
N TYR A 121 4.21 9.37 -16.85
CA TYR A 121 5.33 10.26 -16.50
C TYR A 121 4.98 11.21 -15.35
N GLY A 122 3.73 11.68 -15.28
CA GLY A 122 3.29 12.50 -14.15
C GLY A 122 3.23 11.75 -12.81
N VAL A 123 2.93 10.44 -12.82
CA VAL A 123 2.99 9.60 -11.60
C VAL A 123 4.42 9.24 -11.25
N LEU A 124 5.22 8.86 -12.24
CA LEU A 124 6.61 8.46 -12.06
C LEU A 124 7.47 9.62 -11.51
N ARG A 125 7.29 10.83 -12.03
CA ARG A 125 7.91 12.05 -11.49
C ARG A 125 7.50 12.32 -10.04
N HIS A 126 6.20 12.22 -9.73
CA HIS A 126 5.69 12.41 -8.37
C HIS A 126 6.30 11.41 -7.37
N ILE A 127 6.53 10.16 -7.80
CA ILE A 127 7.16 9.12 -6.97
C ILE A 127 8.62 9.44 -6.69
N MET A 128 9.38 9.85 -7.72
CA MET A 128 10.78 10.24 -7.57
C MET A 128 10.94 11.51 -6.71
N GLU A 129 10.10 12.53 -6.91
CA GLU A 129 10.07 13.76 -6.09
C GLU A 129 9.74 13.49 -4.62
N SER A 130 9.03 12.39 -4.33
CA SER A 130 8.73 11.95 -2.97
C SER A 130 9.87 11.17 -2.29
N GLY A 131 11.05 11.08 -2.92
CA GLY A 131 12.23 10.44 -2.36
C GLY A 131 12.34 8.93 -2.58
N ALA A 132 11.67 8.38 -3.59
CA ALA A 132 11.88 6.99 -3.97
C ALA A 132 13.27 6.79 -4.62
N LYS A 133 13.91 5.64 -4.38
CA LYS A 133 15.18 5.27 -5.06
C LYS A 133 14.97 4.96 -6.55
N GLY A 134 13.79 4.45 -6.88
CA GLY A 134 13.38 4.22 -8.25
C GLY A 134 11.94 3.72 -8.36
N CYS A 135 11.42 3.71 -9.57
CA CYS A 135 10.04 3.34 -9.87
C CYS A 135 9.93 2.65 -11.23
N GLU A 136 9.02 1.70 -11.33
CA GLU A 136 8.56 1.14 -12.61
C GLU A 136 7.03 1.16 -12.67
N VAL A 137 6.48 1.79 -13.71
CA VAL A 137 5.06 1.79 -14.03
C VAL A 137 4.85 1.02 -15.34
N ILE A 138 4.02 -0.02 -15.30
CA ILE A 138 3.66 -0.82 -16.46
C ILE A 138 2.17 -0.65 -16.73
N VAL A 139 1.83 -0.29 -17.96
CA VAL A 139 0.45 -0.25 -18.45
C VAL A 139 0.31 -1.26 -19.58
N SER A 140 -0.59 -2.22 -19.42
CA SER A 140 -0.81 -3.32 -20.36
C SER A 140 -2.27 -3.40 -20.79
N GLY A 141 -2.52 -3.58 -22.08
CA GLY A 141 -3.86 -3.83 -22.62
C GLY A 141 -4.06 -3.19 -23.99
N LYS A 142 -5.32 -2.96 -24.38
CA LYS A 142 -5.66 -2.26 -25.62
C LYS A 142 -5.43 -0.76 -25.45
N LEU A 143 -4.33 -0.26 -26.01
CA LEU A 143 -3.93 1.15 -25.87
C LEU A 143 -4.55 2.01 -26.97
N ARG A 144 -3.96 1.99 -28.18
CA ARG A 144 -4.46 2.73 -29.35
C ARG A 144 -5.03 1.81 -30.43
N ALA A 145 -4.52 0.58 -30.50
CA ALA A 145 -4.88 -0.42 -31.51
C ALA A 145 -5.66 -1.57 -30.87
N GLN A 146 -6.29 -2.40 -31.71
CA GLN A 146 -7.05 -3.57 -31.27
C GLN A 146 -6.19 -4.65 -30.59
N ARG A 147 -4.89 -4.73 -30.96
CA ARG A 147 -3.93 -5.66 -30.36
C ARG A 147 -3.40 -5.10 -29.03
N ALA A 148 -3.32 -5.97 -28.03
CA ALA A 148 -2.77 -5.62 -26.73
C ALA A 148 -1.28 -5.23 -26.84
N LYS A 149 -0.88 -4.20 -26.09
CA LYS A 149 0.51 -3.74 -25.98
C LYS A 149 0.81 -3.42 -24.51
N SER A 150 2.05 -3.67 -24.12
CA SER A 150 2.56 -3.34 -22.79
C SER A 150 3.60 -2.24 -22.89
N MET A 151 3.34 -1.12 -22.22
CA MET A 151 4.27 0.00 -22.10
C MET A 151 4.87 -0.02 -20.71
N LYS A 152 6.21 0.04 -20.63
CA LYS A 152 6.95 0.13 -19.38
C LYS A 152 7.59 1.51 -19.30
N PHE A 153 7.46 2.15 -18.15
CA PHE A 153 8.08 3.41 -17.81
C PHE A 153 8.92 3.17 -16.56
N ARG A 154 10.21 3.45 -16.63
CA ARG A 154 11.18 3.19 -15.55
C ARG A 154 11.98 4.44 -15.28
N ASP A 155 12.30 4.66 -14.02
CA ASP A 155 13.17 5.74 -13.57
C ASP A 155 13.86 5.36 -12.26
N GLY A 156 15.08 5.85 -12.05
CA GLY A 156 15.92 5.51 -10.91
C GLY A 156 16.36 4.04 -10.82
N TYR A 157 16.66 3.60 -9.61
CA TYR A 157 17.18 2.27 -9.29
C TYR A 157 16.08 1.31 -8.84
N LEU A 158 16.01 0.11 -9.43
CA LEU A 158 15.00 -0.89 -9.10
C LEU A 158 15.59 -2.32 -9.08
N ILE A 159 15.50 -2.95 -7.92
CA ILE A 159 15.87 -4.36 -7.74
C ILE A 159 14.72 -5.24 -8.23
N SER A 160 15.05 -6.28 -9.01
CA SER A 160 14.06 -7.20 -9.59
C SER A 160 13.97 -8.54 -8.86
N THR A 161 15.07 -9.04 -8.31
CA THR A 161 15.22 -10.41 -7.81
C THR A 161 15.67 -10.46 -6.34
N GLY A 162 15.54 -11.64 -5.72
CA GLY A 162 15.99 -11.89 -4.36
C GLY A 162 15.02 -11.42 -3.26
N GLU A 163 15.38 -11.72 -2.02
CA GLU A 163 14.68 -11.24 -0.82
C GLU A 163 14.64 -9.70 -0.70
N PRO A 164 15.70 -8.94 -1.09
CA PRO A 164 15.63 -7.48 -1.10
C PRO A 164 14.49 -6.93 -1.96
N SER A 165 14.14 -7.60 -3.06
CA SER A 165 12.99 -7.20 -3.89
C SER A 165 11.69 -7.20 -3.09
N LYS A 166 11.45 -8.23 -2.26
CA LYS A 166 10.22 -8.34 -1.46
C LYS A 166 10.15 -7.32 -0.33
N ARG A 167 11.30 -6.91 0.23
CA ARG A 167 11.38 -5.97 1.36
C ARG A 167 11.40 -4.50 0.93
N PHE A 168 12.16 -4.18 -0.12
CA PHE A 168 12.37 -2.80 -0.56
C PHE A 168 11.41 -2.36 -1.66
N VAL A 169 10.81 -3.28 -2.42
CA VAL A 169 9.92 -2.93 -3.53
C VAL A 169 8.46 -3.09 -3.12
N ASN A 170 7.77 -1.97 -3.00
CA ASN A 170 6.32 -1.95 -2.87
C ASN A 170 5.69 -2.10 -4.26
N THR A 171 4.84 -3.11 -4.44
CA THR A 171 4.18 -3.40 -5.73
C THR A 171 2.67 -3.36 -5.57
N ALA A 172 1.98 -2.70 -6.50
CA ALA A 172 0.52 -2.70 -6.57
C ALA A 172 0.03 -2.89 -8.00
N THR A 173 -1.10 -3.57 -8.14
CA THR A 173 -1.81 -3.74 -9.41
C THR A 173 -3.24 -3.23 -9.32
N ARG A 174 -3.72 -2.60 -10.39
CA ARG A 174 -5.09 -2.13 -10.52
C ARG A 174 -5.59 -2.31 -11.95
N SER A 175 -6.88 -2.50 -12.11
CA SER A 175 -7.56 -2.51 -13.40
C SER A 175 -8.25 -1.17 -13.63
N ALA A 176 -8.14 -0.65 -14.86
CA ALA A 176 -8.85 0.53 -15.32
C ALA A 176 -9.83 0.10 -16.43
N GLN A 177 -11.13 0.27 -16.17
CA GLN A 177 -12.19 -0.05 -17.12
C GLN A 177 -12.44 1.15 -18.03
N LEU A 178 -12.10 1.02 -19.31
CA LEU A 178 -12.40 2.00 -20.35
C LEU A 178 -13.49 1.47 -21.26
N LYS A 179 -14.10 2.35 -22.06
CA LYS A 179 -15.12 1.96 -23.05
C LYS A 179 -14.65 0.86 -24.02
N GLN A 180 -13.37 0.84 -24.37
CA GLN A 180 -12.78 -0.14 -25.29
C GLN A 180 -12.42 -1.49 -24.63
N GLY A 181 -12.44 -1.57 -23.30
CA GLY A 181 -12.03 -2.74 -22.53
C GLY A 181 -11.22 -2.37 -21.28
N VAL A 182 -10.49 -3.35 -20.73
CA VAL A 182 -9.73 -3.17 -19.48
C VAL A 182 -8.25 -2.97 -19.75
N LEU A 183 -7.67 -1.95 -19.12
CA LEU A 183 -6.23 -1.76 -19.00
C LEU A 183 -5.74 -2.27 -17.63
N GLY A 184 -4.63 -2.98 -17.62
CA GLY A 184 -3.89 -3.35 -16.42
C GLY A 184 -2.83 -2.31 -16.09
N ILE A 185 -2.78 -1.90 -14.83
CA ILE A 185 -1.78 -1.01 -14.26
C ILE A 185 -0.98 -1.81 -13.24
N LYS A 186 0.35 -1.72 -13.31
CA LYS A 186 1.26 -2.24 -12.30
C LYS A 186 2.26 -1.15 -11.94
N VAL A 187 2.35 -0.82 -10.66
CA VAL A 187 3.31 0.15 -10.13
C VAL A 187 4.23 -0.58 -9.18
N LYS A 188 5.54 -0.40 -9.36
CA LYS A 188 6.61 -0.84 -8.47
C LYS A 188 7.36 0.38 -7.99
N ILE A 189 7.56 0.50 -6.69
CA ILE A 189 8.29 1.61 -6.07
C ILE A 189 9.39 1.01 -5.21
N MET A 190 10.63 1.37 -5.49
CA MET A 190 11.76 1.04 -4.62
C MET A 190 11.86 2.09 -3.51
N LEU A 191 11.60 1.65 -2.29
CA LEU A 191 11.68 2.48 -1.09
C LEU A 191 13.14 2.87 -0.81
N PRO A 192 13.40 4.08 -0.29
CA PRO A 192 14.74 4.51 0.07
C PRO A 192 15.34 3.66 1.19
N THR A 193 14.51 3.31 2.18
CA THR A 193 14.89 2.51 3.34
C THR A 193 13.74 1.56 3.64
N ALA A 194 14.04 0.27 3.82
CA ALA A 194 13.05 -0.70 4.28
C ALA A 194 13.09 -0.76 5.82
N ILE A 195 11.96 -0.90 6.50
CA ILE A 195 11.93 -1.14 7.94
C ILE A 195 11.84 -2.65 8.15
N ASP A 196 12.80 -3.25 8.85
CA ASP A 196 12.76 -4.68 9.17
C ASP A 196 11.68 -4.94 10.22
N THR A 197 10.69 -5.78 9.88
CA THR A 197 9.51 -6.07 10.72
C THR A 197 9.87 -6.77 12.04
N ARG A 198 11.04 -7.40 12.14
CA ARG A 198 11.50 -8.10 13.35
C ARG A 198 12.23 -7.20 14.35
N THR A 199 12.98 -6.22 13.85
CA THR A 199 13.88 -5.39 14.66
C THR A 199 13.44 -3.93 14.74
N GLY A 200 12.51 -3.51 13.86
CA GLY A 200 12.08 -2.12 13.72
C GLY A 200 13.15 -1.19 13.13
N LEU A 201 14.31 -1.74 12.74
CA LEU A 201 15.45 -0.98 12.24
C LEU A 201 15.40 -0.82 10.71
N PRO A 202 16.02 0.24 10.18
CA PRO A 202 16.20 0.40 8.74
C PRO A 202 17.11 -0.71 8.19
N SER A 203 16.53 -1.58 7.37
CA SER A 203 17.25 -2.61 6.61
C SER A 203 18.09 -1.94 5.52
N ILE A 204 19.35 -2.35 5.43
CA ILE A 204 20.27 -1.93 4.38
C ILE A 204 20.29 -3.02 3.30
N LEU A 205 20.58 -2.63 2.05
CA LEU A 205 20.82 -3.62 1.01
C LEU A 205 22.02 -4.50 1.37
N PRO A 206 21.97 -5.82 1.10
CA PRO A 206 23.05 -6.72 1.48
C PRO A 206 24.39 -6.35 0.82
N ASP A 207 24.33 -5.70 -0.34
CA ASP A 207 25.51 -5.32 -1.12
C ASP A 207 26.04 -3.92 -0.74
N ASN A 208 25.33 -3.16 0.09
CA ASN A 208 25.71 -1.80 0.46
C ASN A 208 26.57 -1.79 1.73
N ILE A 209 27.89 -1.91 1.55
CA ILE A 209 28.88 -1.91 2.63
C ILE A 209 29.44 -0.50 2.80
N THR A 210 29.20 0.12 3.96
CA THR A 210 29.79 1.42 4.32
C THR A 210 31.09 1.20 5.11
N VAL A 211 32.23 1.47 4.48
CA VAL A 211 33.54 1.49 5.16
C VAL A 211 33.69 2.84 5.84
N LEU A 212 33.82 2.84 7.17
CA LEU A 212 34.02 4.06 7.95
C LEU A 212 35.51 4.41 7.96
N GLU A 213 35.82 5.67 7.68
CA GLU A 213 37.18 6.17 7.81
C GLU A 213 37.60 6.21 9.30
N PRO A 214 38.89 5.97 9.60
CA PRO A 214 39.38 6.05 10.96
C PRO A 214 39.18 7.47 11.50
N LYS A 215 38.80 7.57 12.78
CA LYS A 215 38.74 8.87 13.47
C LYS A 215 40.16 9.43 13.57
N THR A 216 40.30 10.73 13.34
CA THR A 216 41.55 11.44 13.59
C THR A 216 41.80 11.51 15.10
N ASP A 217 42.94 10.98 15.56
CA ASP A 217 43.35 11.11 16.95
C ASP A 217 43.71 12.59 17.23
N THR A 218 42.97 13.24 18.13
CA THR A 218 43.37 14.53 18.69
C THR A 218 44.54 14.26 19.62
N ILE A 219 45.76 14.55 19.15
CA ILE A 219 46.93 14.60 20.03
C ILE A 219 46.74 15.83 20.91
N ASP A 220 46.19 15.64 22.10
CA ASP A 220 46.22 16.66 23.15
C ASP A 220 47.69 16.93 23.46
N ALA A 221 48.19 18.08 23.03
CA ALA A 221 49.55 18.52 23.28
C ALA A 221 49.76 18.67 24.80
N LEU A 222 50.66 17.85 25.34
CA LEU A 222 51.20 17.97 26.70
C LEU A 222 52.02 19.26 26.87
#